data_AF-A0A350AL79-F1
#
_entry.id   AF-A0A350AL79-F1
#
_cell.length_a   1.000
_cell.length_b   1.000
_cell.length_c   1.000
_cell.angle_alpha   90.00
_cell.angle_beta   90.00
_cell.angle_gamma   90.00
#
_symmetry.space_group_name_H-M   'P 1'
#
loop_
_entity.id
_entity.type
_entity.pdbx_description
1 polymer ?
#
loop_
_entity_poly.entity_id
_entity_poly.type
_entity_poly.pdbx_seq_one_letter_code
_entity_poly.pdbx_strand_id
1 'polypeptide(L)' 'MPIFGESYDLKAHVEIFDEFSAHADRDALMKWITKCKSCWRKVFVVHGEETASLEFAQTLRDTGISEVIVPELNQSFVL' A
#
# COMPACT_ATOMS: atom_id res chain seq x y z
N MET A 1 -17.78 14.67 -10.17
CA MET A 1 -17.93 15.58 -9.02
C MET A 1 -18.41 16.92 -9.55
N PRO A 2 -19.58 17.42 -9.14
CA PRO A 2 -20.01 18.78 -9.44
C PRO A 2 -19.18 19.77 -8.62
N ILE A 3 -18.78 20.87 -9.24
CA ILE A 3 -18.11 21.98 -8.55
C ILE A 3 -19.23 22.94 -8.14
N PHE A 4 -19.43 23.11 -6.84
CA PHE A 4 -20.54 23.90 -6.27
C PHE A 4 -21.94 23.47 -6.73
N GLY A 5 -22.15 22.19 -7.05
CA GLY A 5 -23.44 21.67 -7.48
C GLY A 5 -23.71 21.79 -8.99
N GLU A 6 -22.80 22.41 -9.75
CA GLU A 6 -22.87 22.48 -11.20
C GLU A 6 -21.90 21.49 -11.86
N SER A 7 -22.32 20.92 -12.99
CA SER A 7 -21.46 20.04 -13.80
C SER A 7 -20.70 20.86 -14.82
N TYR A 8 -19.40 20.62 -14.95
CA TYR A 8 -18.52 21.31 -15.88
C TYR A 8 -17.88 20.31 -16.84
N ASP A 9 -17.82 20.68 -18.11
CA ASP A 9 -17.13 19.88 -19.12
C ASP A 9 -15.60 20.01 -18.95
N LEU A 10 -14.91 18.87 -18.89
CA LEU A 10 -13.46 18.81 -18.86
C LEU A 10 -12.91 19.20 -20.25
N LYS A 11 -12.48 20.46 -20.39
CA LYS A 11 -11.87 20.99 -21.62
C LYS A 11 -10.34 20.89 -21.65
N ALA A 12 -9.73 20.58 -20.50
CA ALA A 12 -8.29 20.47 -20.36
C ALA A 12 -7.82 19.06 -20.74
N HIS A 13 -6.60 18.98 -21.26
CA HIS A 13 -5.89 17.72 -21.41
C HIS A 13 -5.41 17.24 -20.04
N VAL A 14 -5.66 15.98 -19.72
CA VAL A 14 -5.31 15.39 -18.42
C VAL A 14 -4.25 14.32 -18.66
N GLU A 15 -3.10 14.48 -18.02
CA GLU A 15 -2.03 13.49 -17.97
C GLU A 15 -1.76 13.09 -16.53
N ILE A 16 -1.43 11.82 -16.33
CA ILE A 16 -1.11 11.24 -15.03
C ILE A 16 0.38 10.91 -15.04
N PHE A 17 1.10 11.42 -14.05
CA PHE A 17 2.53 11.15 -13.82
C PHE A 17 2.67 10.55 -12.43
N ASP A 18 2.87 9.24 -12.35
CA ASP A 18 2.98 8.51 -11.08
C ASP A 18 4.40 8.62 -10.48
N GLU A 19 5.38 9.09 -11.26
CA GLU A 19 6.81 9.12 -10.93
C GLU A 19 7.18 10.11 -9.82
N PHE A 20 6.31 11.06 -9.50
CA PHE A 20 6.54 12.08 -8.47
C PHE A 20 5.97 11.72 -7.10
N SER A 21 5.32 10.55 -6.97
CA SER A 21 4.61 10.16 -5.75
C SER A 21 5.52 10.04 -4.51
N ALA A 22 6.85 9.95 -4.67
CA ALA A 22 7.85 9.79 -3.60
C ALA A 22 7.65 8.55 -2.68
N HIS A 23 6.51 7.86 -2.78
CA HIS A 23 6.23 6.57 -2.18
C HIS A 23 6.95 5.49 -2.97
N ALA A 24 7.56 4.54 -2.25
CA ALA A 24 8.11 3.34 -2.84
C ALA A 24 6.98 2.55 -3.50
N ASP A 25 7.16 2.19 -4.77
CA ASP A 25 6.26 1.27 -5.45
C ASP A 25 6.35 -0.14 -4.84
N ARG A 26 5.43 -1.01 -5.25
CA ARG A 26 5.37 -2.40 -4.81
C ARG A 26 6.73 -3.10 -4.98
N ASP A 27 7.38 -2.90 -6.12
CA ASP A 27 8.62 -3.60 -6.44
C ASP A 27 9.79 -3.14 -5.58
N ALA A 28 9.88 -1.84 -5.28
CA ALA A 28 10.85 -1.27 -4.36
C ALA A 28 10.66 -1.81 -2.93
N LEU A 29 9.41 -1.88 -2.45
CA LEU A 29 9.08 -2.46 -1.14
C LEU A 29 9.44 -3.95 -1.07
N MET A 30 9.13 -4.70 -2.13
CA MET A 30 9.49 -6.12 -2.23
C MET A 30 11.00 -6.32 -2.26
N LYS A 31 11.72 -5.51 -3.03
CA LYS A 31 13.18 -5.55 -3.08
C LYS A 31 13.80 -5.22 -1.72
N TRP A 32 13.19 -4.32 -0.95
CA TRP A 32 13.64 -3.99 0.39
C TRP A 32 13.44 -5.15 1.36
N ILE A 33 12.22 -5.72 1.40
CA ILE A 33 11.87 -6.74 2.39
C ILE A 33 12.59 -8.09 2.15
N THR A 34 12.82 -8.43 0.88
CA THR A 34 13.49 -9.67 0.49
C THR A 34 14.98 -9.72 0.79
N LYS A 35 15.62 -8.58 1.09
CA LYS A 35 17.02 -8.55 1.56
C LYS A 35 17.22 -9.30 2.88
N CYS A 36 16.15 -9.57 3.64
CA CYS A 36 16.23 -10.19 4.95
C CYS A 36 15.02 -11.08 5.25
N LYS A 37 14.71 -12.04 4.38
CA LYS A 37 13.50 -12.88 4.51
C LYS A 37 13.36 -13.59 5.87
N SER A 38 14.46 -14.06 6.45
CA SER A 38 14.46 -14.85 7.70
C SER A 38 14.54 -14.00 8.98
N CYS A 39 14.63 -12.67 8.91
CA CYS A 39 14.67 -11.82 10.10
C CYS A 39 13.32 -11.27 10.52
N TRP A 40 12.31 -11.30 9.64
CA TRP A 40 10.99 -10.76 9.93
C TRP A 40 10.15 -11.80 10.67
N ARG A 41 10.02 -11.63 11.99
CA ARG A 41 9.09 -12.44 12.80
C ARG A 41 7.63 -12.03 12.58
N LYS A 42 7.39 -10.72 12.38
CA LYS A 42 6.06 -10.11 12.29
C LYS A 42 6.13 -8.82 11.48
N VAL A 43 5.21 -8.63 10.54
CA VAL A 43 5.12 -7.44 9.67
C VAL A 43 3.72 -6.87 9.73
N PHE A 44 3.62 -5.55 9.85
CA PHE A 44 2.36 -4.81 9.80
C PHE A 44 2.31 -3.96 8.54
N VAL A 45 1.24 -4.10 7.75
CA VAL A 45 0.99 -3.30 6.53
C VAL A 45 -0.04 -2.24 6.88
N VAL A 46 0.35 -0.98 6.79
CA VAL A 46 -0.44 0.20 7.16
C VAL A 46 -0.30 1.29 6.08
N HIS A 47 -1.07 2.37 6.19
CA HIS A 47 -1.03 3.52 5.26
C HIS A 47 -1.16 3.13 3.79
N GLY A 48 -2.27 2.46 3.46
CA GLY A 48 -2.68 2.20 2.09
C GLY A 48 -4.20 2.03 2.03
N GLU A 49 -4.74 2.08 0.82
CA GLU A 49 -6.11 1.63 0.57
C GLU A 49 -6.26 0.17 1.02
N GLU A 50 -7.46 -0.20 1.46
CA GLU A 50 -7.72 -1.52 2.05
C GLU A 50 -7.33 -2.65 1.10
N THR A 51 -7.79 -2.60 -0.15
CA THR A 51 -7.51 -3.60 -1.18
C THR A 51 -6.01 -3.71 -1.47
N ALA A 52 -5.33 -2.58 -1.67
CA ALA A 52 -3.89 -2.55 -1.91
C ALA A 52 -3.10 -3.12 -0.72
N SER A 53 -3.51 -2.81 0.52
CA SER A 53 -2.88 -3.31 1.75
C SER A 53 -3.05 -4.82 1.89
N LEU A 54 -4.24 -5.35 1.60
CA LEU A 54 -4.53 -6.78 1.66
C LEU A 54 -3.76 -7.57 0.58
N GLU A 55 -3.72 -7.06 -0.66
CA GLU A 55 -2.97 -7.67 -1.76
C GLU A 55 -1.45 -7.66 -1.49
N PHE A 56 -0.94 -6.54 -0.96
CA PHE A 56 0.46 -6.45 -0.58
C PHE A 56 0.79 -7.39 0.57
N ALA A 57 -0.07 -7.47 1.59
CA ALA A 57 0.11 -8.43 2.69
C ALA A 57 0.16 -9.87 2.21
N GLN A 58 -0.67 -10.26 1.23
CA GLN A 58 -0.60 -11.58 0.62
C GLN A 58 0.72 -11.81 -0.11
N THR A 59 1.14 -10.82 -0.91
CA THR A 59 2.43 -10.86 -1.62
C THR A 59 3.61 -11.07 -0.64
N LEU A 60 3.56 -10.44 0.54
CA LEU A 60 4.56 -10.62 1.59
C LEU A 60 4.55 -12.03 2.19
N ARG A 61 3.37 -12.61 2.43
CA ARG A 61 3.25 -14.00 2.91
C ARG A 61 3.86 -14.99 1.92
N ASP A 62 3.62 -14.77 0.62
CA ASP A 62 4.16 -15.61 -0.44
C ASP A 62 5.70 -15.58 -0.51
N THR A 63 6.35 -14.58 0.10
CA THR A 63 7.82 -14.55 0.23
C THR A 63 8.39 -15.44 1.33
N GLY A 64 7.53 -16.00 2.19
CA GLY A 64 7.90 -16.84 3.34
C GLY A 64 7.80 -16.14 4.70
N ILE A 65 7.27 -14.92 4.77
CA ILE A 65 7.03 -14.22 6.05
C ILE A 65 5.76 -14.81 6.68
N SER A 66 5.91 -15.45 7.83
CA SER A 66 4.83 -16.21 8.47
C SER A 66 3.72 -15.35 9.05
N GLU A 67 4.05 -14.15 9.56
CA GLU A 67 3.09 -13.29 10.23
C GLU A 67 3.04 -11.91 9.58
N VAL A 68 2.03 -11.69 8.73
CA VAL A 68 1.75 -10.41 8.07
C VAL A 68 0.33 -9.97 8.38
N ILE A 69 0.20 -8.79 8.98
CA ILE A 69 -1.05 -8.26 9.55
C ILE A 69 -1.39 -6.92 8.90
N VAL A 70 -2.64 -6.77 8.46
CA VAL A 70 -3.25 -5.48 8.11
C VAL A 70 -4.14 -5.10 9.30
N PRO A 71 -3.75 -4.14 10.15
CA PRO A 71 -4.48 -3.86 11.36
C PRO A 71 -5.73 -3.02 11.07
N GLU A 72 -6.76 -3.24 11.88
CA GLU A 72 -7.93 -2.37 11.91
C GLU A 72 -7.68 -1.13 12.79
N LEU A 73 -8.46 -0.07 12.56
CA LEU A 73 -8.39 1.14 13.37
C LEU A 73 -8.62 0.79 14.86
N ASN A 74 -7.71 1.25 15.73
CA ASN A 74 -7.67 0.99 17.17
C ASN A 74 -7.35 -0.46 17.59
N GLN A 75 -6.93 -1.33 16.68
CA GLN A 75 -6.45 -2.66 17.04
C GLN A 75 -5.09 -2.58 17.76
N SER A 76 -4.88 -3.43 18.78
CA SER A 76 -3.66 -3.48 19.59
C SER A 76 -3.02 -4.86 19.54
N PHE A 77 -1.69 -4.90 19.64
CA PHE A 77 -0.90 -6.14 19.58
C PHE A 77 0.16 -6.19 20.68
N VAL A 78 0.42 -7.38 21.20
CA VAL A 78 1.58 -7.67 22.04
C VAL A 78 2.71 -8.19 21.14
N LEU A 79 3.92 -7.68 21.34
CA LEU A 79 5.11 -8.00 20.53
C LEU A 79 5.99 -9.05 21.24
#